data_AF-A0A485CI67-F1
#
_entry.id   AF-A0A485CI67-F1
#
_cell.length_a   1.000
_cell.length_b   1.000
_cell.length_c   1.000
_cell.angle_alpha   90.00
_cell.angle_beta   90.00
_cell.angle_gamma   90.00
#
_symmetry.space_group_name_H-M   'P 1'
#
loop_
_entity.id
_entity.type
_entity.pdbx_description
1 polymer ?
#
loop_
_entity_poly.entity_id
_entity_poly.type
_entity_poly.pdbx_seq_one_letter_code
_entity_poly.pdbx_strand_id
1 'polypeptide(L)'
;MLSHQPAWLALFMLSANIFWGLQGAAIPAVVQHHAAKEAVGSAYGIINGIGNICAAFIPLLMGLVMKSVGSVSSGFSVLVASQVVTLLAGGVLLLRMRRAAAVSA
;
A
#
# COMPACT_ATOMS: atom_id res chain seq x y z
N MET A 1 -1.28 -28.32 -21.27
CA MET A 1 -1.30 -26.90 -20.84
C MET A 1 -1.80 -26.89 -19.40
N LEU A 2 -0.94 -26.53 -18.44
CA LEU A 2 -1.18 -26.65 -17.00
C LEU A 2 -2.29 -25.69 -16.55
N SER A 3 -3.49 -26.20 -16.26
CA SER A 3 -4.65 -25.41 -15.82
C SER A 3 -4.46 -24.70 -14.47
N HIS A 4 -3.36 -24.98 -13.74
CA HIS A 4 -3.04 -24.36 -12.46
C HIS A 4 -2.49 -22.93 -12.58
N GLN A 5 -1.82 -22.58 -13.68
CA GLN A 5 -1.24 -21.24 -13.86
C GLN A 5 -2.27 -20.09 -13.74
N PRO A 6 -3.46 -20.16 -14.37
CA PRO A 6 -4.47 -19.12 -14.20
C PRO A 6 -5.09 -19.10 -12.80
N ALA A 7 -5.21 -20.25 -12.13
CA ALA A 7 -5.74 -20.33 -10.77
C ALA A 7 -4.80 -19.67 -9.75
N TRP A 8 -3.50 -19.92 -9.86
CA TRP A 8 -2.49 -19.26 -9.03
C TRP A 8 -2.46 -17.75 -9.26
N LEU A 9 -2.50 -17.32 -10.51
CA LEU A 9 -2.56 -15.90 -10.85
C LEU A 9 -3.79 -15.24 -10.22
N ALA A 10 -4.97 -15.84 -10.38
CA ALA A 10 -6.22 -15.33 -9.80
C ALA A 10 -6.15 -15.22 -8.27
N LEU A 11 -5.61 -16.25 -7.60
CA LEU A 11 -5.45 -16.26 -6.14
C LEU A 11 -4.55 -15.10 -5.68
N PHE A 12 -3.37 -14.93 -6.29
CA PHE A 12 -2.44 -13.87 -5.90
C PHE A 12 -2.97 -12.47 -6.23
N MET A 13 -3.66 -12.29 -7.36
CA MET A 13 -4.31 -11.02 -7.70
C MET A 13 -5.42 -10.68 -6.69
N LEU A 14 -6.23 -11.68 -6.32
CA LEU A 14 -7.29 -11.50 -5.34
C LEU A 14 -6.73 -11.12 -3.97
N SER A 15 -5.69 -11.83 -3.49
CA SER A 15 -5.01 -11.48 -2.25
C SER A 15 -4.48 -10.06 -2.28
N ALA A 16 -3.77 -9.66 -3.34
CA ALA A 16 -3.26 -8.29 -3.48
C ALA A 16 -4.38 -7.24 -3.40
N ASN A 17 -5.54 -7.50 -4.03
CA ASN A 17 -6.68 -6.59 -3.99
C ASN A 17 -7.31 -6.49 -2.59
N ILE A 18 -7.46 -7.61 -1.89
CA ILE A 18 -7.98 -7.63 -0.51
C ILE A 18 -7.07 -6.82 0.41
N PHE A 19 -5.76 -7.06 0.37
CA PHE A 19 -4.81 -6.33 1.23
C PHE A 19 -4.74 -4.84 0.89
N TRP A 20 -4.92 -4.48 -0.39
CA TRP A 20 -5.08 -3.08 -0.78
C TRP A 20 -6.32 -2.45 -0.14
N GLY A 21 -7.46 -3.16 -0.18
CA GLY A 21 -8.70 -2.70 0.46
C GLY A 21 -8.56 -2.51 1.97
N LEU A 22 -7.89 -3.44 2.66
CA LEU A 22 -7.60 -3.33 4.09
C LEU A 22 -6.74 -2.10 4.42
N GLN A 23 -5.71 -1.84 3.61
CA GLN A 23 -4.89 -0.63 3.75
C GLN A 23 -5.72 0.64 3.55
N GLY A 24 -6.61 0.64 2.54
CA GLY A 24 -7.51 1.75 2.25
C GLY A 24 -8.46 2.10 3.40
N ALA A 25 -8.85 1.13 4.24
CA ALA A 25 -9.67 1.38 5.43
C ALA A 25 -8.84 1.76 6.68
N ALA A 26 -7.62 1.23 6.81
CA ALA A 26 -6.78 1.49 7.98
C ALA A 26 -6.28 2.94 8.06
N ILE A 27 -5.88 3.52 6.92
CA ILE A 27 -5.38 4.90 6.84
C ILE A 27 -6.39 5.93 7.37
N PRO A 28 -7.64 6.00 6.87
CA PRO A 28 -8.62 6.95 7.38
C PRO A 28 -8.96 6.70 8.85
N ALA A 29 -9.00 5.45 9.32
CA ALA A 29 -9.26 5.12 10.71
C ALA A 29 -8.18 5.68 11.66
N VAL A 30 -6.90 5.55 11.29
CA VAL A 30 -5.78 6.08 12.08
C VAL A 30 -5.79 7.61 12.08
N VAL A 31 -6.08 8.24 10.94
CA VAL A 31 -6.18 9.70 10.81
C VAL A 31 -7.34 10.24 11.64
N GLN A 32 -8.50 9.60 11.59
CA GLN A 32 -9.66 9.95 12.42
C GLN A 32 -9.37 9.87 13.92
N HIS A 33 -8.54 8.92 14.34
CA HIS A 33 -8.20 8.75 15.75
C HIS A 33 -7.18 9.79 16.25
N HIS A 34 -6.24 10.23 15.41
CA HIS A 34 -5.12 11.10 15.83
C HIS A 34 -5.24 12.57 15.42
N ALA A 35 -6.03 12.91 14.40
CA ALA A 35 -6.19 14.29 13.95
C ALA A 35 -7.31 15.01 14.73
N ALA A 36 -7.16 16.33 14.92
CA ALA A 36 -8.20 17.17 15.49
C ALA A 36 -9.48 17.10 14.64
N LYS A 37 -10.66 17.01 15.28
CA LYS A 37 -11.95 16.78 14.62
C LYS A 37 -12.24 17.75 13.46
N GLU A 38 -11.78 18.99 13.56
CA GLU A 38 -11.95 20.03 12.53
C GLU A 38 -11.02 19.83 11.31
N ALA A 39 -9.89 19.15 11.50
CA ALA A 39 -8.84 19.00 10.48
C ALA A 39 -8.75 17.57 9.89
N VAL A 40 -9.54 16.61 10.38
CA VAL A 40 -9.54 15.21 9.90
C VAL A 40 -9.71 15.13 8.38
N GLY A 41 -10.66 15.90 7.83
CA GLY A 41 -10.96 15.91 6.40
C GLY A 41 -9.77 16.41 5.57
N SER A 42 -9.13 17.50 5.98
CA SER A 42 -7.94 18.04 5.32
C SER A 42 -6.73 17.12 5.46
N ALA A 43 -6.51 16.54 6.65
CA ALA A 43 -5.42 15.61 6.90
C ALA A 43 -5.55 14.34 6.03
N TYR A 44 -6.74 13.75 6.00
CA TYR A 44 -7.01 12.60 5.14
C TYR A 44 -6.94 12.98 3.66
N GLY A 45 -7.46 14.15 3.28
CA GLY A 45 -7.41 14.67 1.91
C GLY A 45 -6.00 14.81 1.38
N ILE A 46 -5.06 15.33 2.19
CA ILE A 46 -3.64 15.45 1.82
C ILE A 46 -3.02 14.06 1.67
N ILE A 47 -3.22 13.16 2.65
CA ILE A 47 -2.66 11.80 2.62
C ILE A 47 -3.15 11.03 1.38
N ASN A 48 -4.47 11.04 1.13
CA ASN A 48 -5.07 10.38 -0.01
C ASN A 48 -4.68 11.04 -1.34
N GLY A 49 -4.57 12.38 -1.37
CA GLY A 49 -4.14 13.13 -2.54
C GLY A 49 -2.72 12.75 -2.96
N ILE A 50 -1.77 12.73 -2.01
CA ILE A 50 -0.39 12.29 -2.29
C ILE A 50 -0.39 10.82 -2.74
N GLY A 51 -1.15 9.95 -2.07
CA GLY A 51 -1.28 8.55 -2.45
C GLY A 51 -1.76 8.35 -3.89
N ASN A 52 -2.79 9.09 -4.31
CA ASN A 52 -3.33 9.02 -5.66
C ASN A 52 -2.39 9.60 -6.72
N ILE A 53 -1.66 10.68 -6.40
CA ILE A 53 -0.63 11.22 -7.30
C ILE A 53 0.46 10.16 -7.53
N CYS A 54 0.96 9.54 -6.46
CA CYS A 54 1.93 8.45 -6.59
C CYS A 54 1.36 7.28 -7.39
N ALA A 55 0.10 6.88 -7.13
CA ALA A 55 -0.58 5.81 -7.84
C ALA A 55 -0.71 6.09 -9.35
N ALA A 56 -0.91 7.35 -9.75
CA ALA A 56 -0.99 7.73 -11.16
C ALA A 56 0.33 7.47 -11.93
N PHE A 57 1.48 7.47 -11.25
CA PHE A 57 2.78 7.18 -11.87
C PHE A 57 3.19 5.70 -11.79
N ILE A 58 2.49 4.87 -11.00
CA ILE A 58 2.79 3.43 -10.90
C ILE A 58 2.74 2.74 -12.28
N PRO A 59 1.72 2.93 -13.14
CA PRO A 59 1.69 2.30 -14.47
C PRO A 59 2.86 2.71 -15.36
N LEU A 60 3.34 3.95 -15.25
CA LEU A 60 4.51 4.43 -15.98
C LEU A 60 5.77 3.69 -15.52
N LEU A 61 5.98 3.57 -14.20
CA LEU A 61 7.10 2.82 -13.63
C LEU A 61 7.05 1.33 -14.00
N MET A 62 5.87 0.71 -13.95
CA MET A 62 5.67 -0.66 -14.40
C MET A 62 6.02 -0.81 -15.88
N GLY A 63 5.55 0.10 -16.74
CA GLY A 63 5.87 0.10 -18.16
C GLY A 63 7.38 0.21 -18.46
N LEU A 64 8.10 1.05 -17.71
CA LEU A 64 9.56 1.18 -17.81
C LEU A 64 10.28 -0.11 -17.39
N VAL A 65 9.87 -0.74 -16.29
CA VAL A 65 10.46 -1.99 -15.77
C VAL A 65 10.14 -3.19 -16.69
N MET A 66 8.96 -3.21 -17.28
CA MET A 66 8.59 -4.21 -18.29
C MET A 66 9.42 -4.05 -19.55
N LYS A 67 9.64 -2.80 -20.01
CA LYS A 67 10.46 -2.51 -21.19
C LYS A 67 11.93 -2.86 -20.97
N SER A 68 12.49 -2.61 -19.78
CA SER A 68 13.92 -2.86 -19.51
C SER A 68 14.25 -4.34 -19.31
N VAL A 69 13.35 -5.12 -18.70
CA VAL A 69 13.58 -6.54 -18.41
C VAL A 69 12.95 -7.48 -19.45
N GLY A 70 12.00 -6.98 -20.26
CA GLY A 70 11.35 -7.74 -21.33
C GLY A 70 10.27 -8.72 -20.85
N SER A 71 9.78 -8.60 -19.61
CA SER A 71 8.74 -9.48 -19.05
C SER A 71 7.62 -8.70 -18.38
N VAL A 72 6.38 -9.16 -18.54
CA VAL A 72 5.22 -8.61 -17.80
C VAL A 72 5.34 -8.87 -16.30
N SER A 73 5.96 -9.98 -15.91
CA SER A 73 6.17 -10.33 -14.50
C SER A 73 7.09 -9.35 -13.76
N SER A 74 7.98 -8.64 -14.46
CA SER A 74 8.83 -7.62 -13.83
C SER A 74 8.04 -6.36 -13.48
N GLY A 75 6.96 -6.04 -14.19
CA GLY A 75 6.03 -4.98 -13.75
C GLY A 75 5.45 -5.27 -12.37
N PHE A 76 5.23 -6.54 -12.05
CA PHE A 76 4.73 -6.97 -10.74
C PHE A 76 5.74 -6.74 -9.61
N SER A 77 7.05 -6.70 -9.89
CA SER A 77 8.05 -6.41 -8.86
C SER A 77 7.95 -4.98 -8.32
N VAL A 78 7.39 -4.05 -9.10
CA VAL A 78 7.08 -2.68 -8.63
C VAL A 78 6.01 -2.72 -7.53
N LEU A 79 5.00 -3.58 -7.67
CA LEU A 79 3.99 -3.78 -6.63
C LEU A 79 4.59 -4.44 -5.39
N VAL A 80 5.42 -5.47 -5.57
CA VAL A 80 6.10 -6.12 -4.43
C VAL A 80 6.99 -5.14 -3.68
N ALA A 81 7.78 -4.33 -4.39
CA ALA A 81 8.63 -3.32 -3.79
C ALA A 81 7.84 -2.27 -3.00
N SER A 82 6.70 -1.81 -3.53
CA SER A 82 5.85 -0.84 -2.82
C SER A 82 5.27 -1.44 -1.53
N GLN A 83 4.87 -2.72 -1.53
CA GLN A 83 4.39 -3.39 -0.32
C GLN A 83 5.49 -3.53 0.74
N VAL A 84 6.74 -3.75 0.36
CA VAL A 84 7.87 -3.79 1.31
C VAL A 84 8.06 -2.43 1.98
N VAL A 85 8.01 -1.34 1.20
CA VAL A 85 8.10 0.02 1.76
C VAL A 85 6.95 0.30 2.72
N THR A 86 5.71 -0.07 2.34
CA THR A 86 4.54 0.06 3.21
C THR A 86 4.68 -0.74 4.50
N LEU A 87 5.19 -1.98 4.42
CA LEU A 87 5.43 -2.82 5.59
C LEU A 87 6.45 -2.19 6.54
N LEU A 88 7.55 -1.67 6.02
CA LEU A 88 8.58 -1.01 6.83
C LEU A 88 8.02 0.26 7.50
N ALA A 89 7.34 1.11 6.74
CA ALA A 89 6.74 2.33 7.27
C ALA A 89 5.68 2.04 8.34
N GLY A 90 4.76 1.11 8.07
CA GLY A 90 3.71 0.68 9.00
C GLY A 90 4.28 0.00 10.24
N GLY A 91 5.31 -0.84 10.08
CA GLY A 91 6.00 -1.51 11.18
C GLY A 91 6.69 -0.52 12.12
N VAL A 92 7.41 0.47 11.56
CA VAL A 92 8.02 1.55 12.35
C VAL A 92 6.97 2.36 13.11
N LEU A 93 5.86 2.71 12.45
CA LEU A 93 4.76 3.43 13.08
C LEU A 93 4.14 2.64 14.24
N LEU A 94 3.85 1.36 14.03
CA LEU A 94 3.32 0.47 15.06
C LEU A 94 4.25 0.34 16.26
N LEU A 95 5.57 0.18 16.01
CA LEU A 95 6.56 0.15 17.08
C LEU A 95 6.60 1.46 17.86
N ARG A 96 6.48 2.61 17.19
CA ARG A 96 6.43 3.92 17.86
C ARG A 96 5.17 4.09 18.69
N MET A 97 4.00 3.69 18.18
CA MET A 97 2.74 3.73 18.92
C MET A 97 2.78 2.84 20.18
N ARG A 98 3.31 1.61 20.05
CA ARG A 98 3.48 0.70 21.19
C ARG A 98 4.44 1.23 22.25
N ARG A 99 5.55 1.85 21.83
CA ARG A 99 6.49 2.50 22.76
C ARG A 99 5.86 3.68 23.48
N ALA A 100 5.12 4.53 22.77
CA ALA A 100 4.41 5.65 23.37
C ALA A 100 3.38 5.16 24.41
N ALA A 101 2.61 4.12 24.09
CA ALA A 101 1.66 3.52 25.03
C ALA A 101 2.34 2.94 26.28
N ALA A 102 3.52 2.32 26.15
CA ALA A 102 4.27 1.76 27.27
C ALA A 102 4.94 2.81 28.17
N VAL A 103 5.23 4.00 27.65
CA VAL A 103 5.81 5.12 28.43
C VAL A 103 4.73 5.89 29.19
N SER A 104 3.49 5.88 28.69
CA SER A 104 2.34 6.56 29.30
C SER A 104 1.56 5.71 30.30
N ALA A 105 1.96 4.45 30.53
CA ALA A 105 1.36 3.51 31.47
C ALA A 105 2.22 3.41 32.75
#